data_AF-A0A7J8LMU7-F1
#
_entry.id   AF-A0A7J8LMU7-F1
#
_cell.length_a   1.000
_cell.length_b   1.000
_cell.length_c   1.000
_cell.angle_alpha   90.00
_cell.angle_beta   90.00
_cell.angle_gamma   90.00
#
_symmetry.space_group_name_H-M   'P 1'
#
loop_
_entity.id
_entity.type
_entity.pdbx_description
1 polymer ?
#
loop_
_entity_poly.entity_id
_entity_poly.type
_entity_poly.pdbx_seq_one_letter_code
_entity_poly.pdbx_strand_id
1 'polypeptide(L)' 'MAVKFLIASILVIAASLCWVSSADSSEAAFVKKTISAHKIVIFSKSYCPYCRKAKSVFKELKEVPFVVELDER' A
#
# COMPACT_ATOMS: atom_id res chain seq x y z
N MET A 1 -47.36 -2.88 0.29
CA MET A 1 -46.38 -3.80 0.91
C MET A 1 -45.08 -3.94 0.10
N ALA A 2 -45.05 -3.69 -1.21
CA ALA A 2 -43.81 -3.72 -2.01
C ALA A 2 -42.82 -2.58 -1.71
N VAL A 3 -43.30 -1.38 -1.32
CA VAL A 3 -42.44 -0.21 -1.04
C VAL A 3 -41.59 -0.41 0.23
N LYS A 4 -42.11 -1.12 1.25
CA LYS A 4 -41.39 -1.42 2.51
C LYS A 4 -40.16 -2.33 2.31
N PHE A 5 -40.16 -3.17 1.27
CA PHE A 5 -39.02 -4.04 0.94
C PHE A 5 -37.88 -3.29 0.22
N LEU A 6 -38.20 -2.22 -0.53
CA LEU A 6 -37.20 -1.40 -1.23
C LEU A 6 -36.42 -0.46 -0.29
N ILE A 7 -37.06 0.06 0.75
CA ILE A 7 -36.40 0.88 1.79
C ILE A 7 -35.53 0.03 2.73
N ALA A 8 -35.94 -1.23 3.01
CA ALA A 8 -35.16 -2.15 3.84
C ALA A 8 -33.84 -2.58 3.18
N SER A 9 -33.78 -2.65 1.85
CA SER A 9 -32.58 -3.02 1.09
C SER A 9 -31.55 -1.88 1.02
N ILE A 10 -31.98 -0.62 1.04
CA ILE A 10 -31.09 0.56 1.03
C ILE A 10 -30.37 0.75 2.38
N LEU A 11 -31.00 0.42 3.51
CA LEU A 11 -30.38 0.51 4.84
C LEU A 11 -29.31 -0.57 5.11
N VAL A 12 -29.47 -1.77 4.53
CA VAL A 12 -28.47 -2.85 4.63
C VAL A 12 -27.19 -2.50 3.85
N ILE A 13 -27.32 -1.78 2.74
CA ILE A 13 -26.16 -1.29 1.96
C ILE A 13 -25.44 -0.17 2.72
N ALA A 14 -26.15 0.72 3.41
CA ALA A 14 -25.54 1.79 4.21
C ALA A 14 -24.80 1.27 5.47
N ALA A 15 -25.33 0.24 6.14
CA ALA A 15 -24.65 -0.41 7.27
C ALA A 15 -23.37 -1.17 6.83
N SER A 16 -23.31 -1.60 5.57
CA SER A 16 -22.13 -2.22 4.95
C SER A 16 -21.03 -1.20 4.58
N LEU A 17 -21.34 0.11 4.60
CA LEU A 17 -20.40 1.21 4.40
C LEU A 17 -19.84 1.76 5.74
N CYS A 18 -20.13 1.10 6.87
CA CYS A 18 -19.45 1.36 8.14
C CYS A 18 -18.00 0.86 8.06
N TRP A 19 -17.18 1.69 7.42
CA TRP A 19 -15.74 1.87 7.58
C TRP A 19 -15.13 0.96 8.65
N VAL A 20 -14.54 -0.16 8.22
CA VAL A 20 -13.46 -0.80 8.96
C VAL A 20 -12.35 0.24 9.10
N SER A 21 -12.35 0.97 10.21
CA SER A 21 -11.29 1.89 10.58
C SER A 21 -10.22 1.09 11.32
N SER A 22 -9.49 0.27 10.59
CA SER A 22 -8.24 -0.28 11.10
C SER A 22 -7.25 0.89 11.21
N ALA A 23 -7.03 1.40 12.41
CA ALA A 23 -5.97 2.37 12.67
C ALA A 23 -4.63 1.69 12.36
N ASP A 24 -4.06 2.02 11.20
CA ASP A 24 -2.78 1.50 10.78
C ASP A 24 -1.68 2.08 11.68
N SER A 25 -0.65 1.29 11.98
CA SER A 25 0.53 1.85 12.66
C SER A 25 1.17 2.93 11.78
N SER A 26 1.96 3.82 12.39
CA SER A 26 2.61 4.91 11.64
C SER A 26 3.53 4.38 10.53
N GLU A 27 4.16 3.23 10.77
CA GLU A 27 5.03 2.51 9.84
C GLU A 27 4.22 1.89 8.71
N ALA A 28 3.08 1.25 9.03
CA ALA A 28 2.22 0.65 8.03
C ALA A 28 1.60 1.72 7.12
N ALA A 29 1.22 2.88 7.68
CA ALA A 29 0.72 4.02 6.90
C ALA A 29 1.81 4.58 5.96
N PHE A 30 3.05 4.67 6.43
CA PHE A 30 4.20 5.05 5.61
C PHE A 30 4.44 4.07 4.46
N VAL A 31 4.41 2.76 4.73
CA VAL A 31 4.60 1.73 3.70
C VAL A 31 3.50 1.84 2.65
N LYS A 32 2.22 1.90 3.06
CA LYS A 32 1.07 2.02 2.16
C LYS A 32 1.13 3.27 1.30
N LYS A 33 1.45 4.43 1.90
CA LYS A 33 1.60 5.67 1.15
C LYS A 33 2.73 5.59 0.13
N THR A 34 3.85 5.00 0.50
CA THR A 34 5.05 4.91 -0.36
C THR A 34 4.80 4.01 -1.58
N ILE A 35 4.16 2.84 -1.38
CA ILE A 35 3.83 1.91 -2.47
C ILE A 35 2.76 2.49 -3.41
N SER A 36 1.83 3.29 -2.90
CA SER A 36 0.82 3.94 -3.74
C SER A 36 1.38 5.11 -4.56
N ALA A 37 2.45 5.77 -4.09
CA ALA A 37 3.01 6.95 -4.73
C ALA A 37 4.00 6.63 -5.88
N HIS A 38 4.58 5.43 -5.92
CA HIS A 38 5.63 5.07 -6.87
C HIS A 38 5.32 3.77 -7.60
N LYS A 39 5.64 3.71 -8.89
CA LYS A 39 5.45 2.52 -9.73
C LYS A 39 6.26 1.31 -9.23
N ILE A 40 7.49 1.56 -8.76
CA ILE A 40 8.40 0.52 -8.24
C ILE A 40 9.03 1.07 -6.97
N VAL A 41 8.92 0.32 -5.87
CA VAL A 41 9.53 0.66 -4.58
C VAL A 41 10.44 -0.48 -4.14
N ILE A 42 11.63 -0.15 -3.65
CA ILE A 42 12.57 -1.10 -3.05
C ILE A 42 12.87 -0.66 -1.62
N PHE A 43 12.34 -1.40 -0.64
CA PHE A 43 12.77 -1.30 0.75
C PHE A 43 14.04 -2.14 0.93
N SER A 44 15.12 -1.52 1.43
CA SER A 44 16.46 -2.11 1.39
C SER A 44 17.28 -1.75 2.63
N LYS A 45 18.52 -2.24 2.70
CA LYS A 45 19.56 -1.74 3.58
C LYS A 45 20.81 -1.45 2.76
N SER A 46 21.51 -0.35 3.05
CA SER A 46 22.64 0.16 2.26
C SER A 46 23.79 -0.86 2.13
N TYR A 47 24.00 -1.66 3.18
CA TYR A 47 25.07 -2.67 3.25
C TYR A 47 24.68 -4.03 2.64
N CYS A 48 23.40 -4.28 2.34
CA CYS A 48 22.93 -5.62 1.99
C CYS A 48 23.34 -6.03 0.56
N PRO A 49 24.14 -7.10 0.38
CA PRO A 49 24.59 -7.53 -0.94
C PRO A 49 23.45 -8.06 -1.82
N TYR A 50 22.44 -8.69 -1.22
CA TYR A 50 21.27 -9.19 -1.94
C TYR A 50 20.44 -8.05 -2.54
N CYS A 51 20.28 -6.96 -1.78
CA CYS A 51 19.57 -5.79 -2.28
C CYS A 51 20.32 -5.09 -3.41
N ARG A 52 21.66 -5.03 -3.37
CA ARG A 52 22.46 -4.49 -4.47
C ARG A 52 22.24 -5.28 -5.76
N LYS A 53 22.20 -6.61 -5.66
CA LYS A 53 21.87 -7.48 -6.80
C LYS A 53 20.46 -7.25 -7.32
N ALA A 54 19.47 -7.05 -6.45
CA ALA A 54 18.11 -6.73 -6.89
C ALA A 54 18.05 -5.36 -7.61
N LYS A 55 18.72 -4.34 -7.08
CA LYS A 55 18.80 -2.99 -7.68
C LYS A 55 19.49 -3.00 -9.06
N SER A 56 20.48 -3.87 -9.28
CA SER A 56 21.18 -3.95 -10.57
C SER A 56 20.27 -4.43 -11.70
N VAL A 57 19.32 -5.34 -11.43
CA VAL A 57 18.34 -5.80 -12.41
C VAL A 57 17.50 -4.64 -12.94
N PHE A 58 17.03 -3.74 -12.07
CA PHE A 58 16.28 -2.56 -12.51
C PHE A 58 17.13 -1.59 -13.34
N LYS A 59 18.42 -1.45 -13.01
CA LYS A 59 19.37 -0.66 -13.81
C LYS A 59 19.55 -1.24 -15.22
N GLU A 60 19.67 -2.57 -15.34
CA GLU A 60 19.74 -3.26 -16.64
C GLU A 60 18.46 -3.05 -17.47
N LEU A 61 17.31 -3.05 -16.81
CA LEU A 61 16.01 -2.76 -17.42
C LEU A 61 15.77 -1.26 -17.70
N LYS A 62 16.73 -0.38 -17.37
CA LYS A 62 16.63 1.08 -17.49
C LYS A 62 15.41 1.68 -16.75
N GLU A 63 14.98 1.04 -15.68
CA GLU A 63 13.91 1.50 -14.80
C GLU A 63 14.53 2.08 -13.52
N VAL A 64 13.97 3.19 -13.01
CA VAL A 64 14.47 3.87 -11.82
C VAL A 64 13.48 3.65 -10.66
N PRO A 65 13.74 2.68 -9.77
CA PRO A 65 12.87 2.42 -8.63
C PRO A 65 13.07 3.47 -7.53
N PHE A 66 12.02 3.73 -6.76
CA PHE A 66 12.12 4.50 -5.52
C PHE A 66 12.72 3.61 -4.43
N VAL A 67 13.90 3.97 -3.94
CA VAL A 67 14.63 3.16 -2.95
C VAL A 67 14.49 3.81 -1.58
N VAL A 68 14.14 3.00 -0.58
CA VAL A 68 14.11 3.42 0.81
C VAL A 68 15.07 2.54 1.62
N GLU A 69 16.18 3.10 2.07
CA GLU A 69 17.15 2.42 2.94
C GLU A 69 16.63 2.41 4.39
N LEU A 70 16.45 1.23 4.97
CA LEU A 70 15.89 1.01 6.32
C LEU A 70 16.88 1.33 7.43
N ASP A 71 18.17 1.30 7.14
CA ASP A 71 19.27 1.54 8.08
C ASP A 71 19.65 3.02 8.22
N GLU A 72 19.06 3.89 7.40
CA GLU A 72 19.32 5.34 7.40
C GLU A 72 18.13 6.15 7.93
N ARG A 73 17.13 5.48 8.51
CA ARG A 73 15.88 6.08 8.99
C ARG A 73 15.44 5.50 10.33
#